data_AF-A0A7W0ZZH5-F1
#
_entry.id   AF-A0A7W0ZZH5-F1
#
_cell.length_a   1.000
_cell.length_b   1.000
_cell.length_c   1.000
_cell.angle_alpha   90.00
_cell.angle_beta   90.00
_cell.angle_gamma   90.00
#
_symmetry.space_group_name_H-M   'P 1'
#
loop_
_entity.id
_entity.type
_entity.pdbx_description
1 polymer ?
#
loop_
_entity_poly.entity_id
_entity_poly.type
_entity_poly.pdbx_seq_one_letter_code
_entity_poly.pdbx_strand_id
1 'polypeptide(L)'
;MLSAALTGCYSPELRDCAVACASVDDCGPNQVCGSDRWCASPSLAGRCLTMATPDAAVGTDGAPGVIEDAAVDATVDAAPDAPTTLSLVVQIAGNGSVTIPGVGNCGYAAPNHQCTFTVMIGAQLMLTASGIDEFEFDKWQSAACAGQGATCTLTPLPPTTTIAVKFRRAN
;
A
#
# COMPACT_ATOMS: atom_id res chain seq x y z
N MET A 1 22.60 33.31 23.65
CA MET A 1 23.46 32.62 22.67
C MET A 1 23.16 31.14 22.78
N LEU A 2 22.49 30.59 21.76
CA LEU A 2 23.03 29.54 20.86
C LEU A 2 23.07 28.16 21.58
N SER A 3 22.42 27.10 21.12
CA SER A 3 22.13 26.72 19.74
C SER A 3 20.95 25.75 19.62
N ALA A 4 20.17 25.93 18.55
CA ALA A 4 19.40 24.85 17.94
C ALA A 4 20.35 23.90 17.20
N ALA A 5 20.06 22.61 17.21
CA ALA A 5 20.43 21.70 16.13
C ALA A 5 19.39 20.58 16.05
N LEU A 6 18.67 20.60 14.93
CA LEU A 6 17.66 19.66 14.52
C LEU A 6 18.24 18.26 14.26
N THR A 7 17.39 17.27 14.52
CA THR A 7 17.18 15.99 13.81
C THR A 7 18.26 15.48 12.85
N GLY A 8 18.64 14.23 13.12
CA GLY A 8 18.58 13.15 12.12
C GLY A 8 19.66 13.17 11.05
N CYS A 9 20.61 12.23 11.13
CA CYS A 9 21.18 11.50 9.99
C CYS A 9 22.30 10.57 10.48
N TYR A 10 21.96 9.33 10.81
CA TYR A 10 22.89 8.19 10.81
C TYR A 10 22.08 6.96 10.34
N SER A 11 22.15 6.57 9.06
CA SER A 11 23.19 5.79 8.35
C SER A 11 23.19 4.31 8.76
N PRO A 12 22.99 3.35 7.82
CA PRO A 12 24.06 2.99 6.89
C PRO A 12 23.59 2.47 5.51
N GLU A 13 24.38 2.69 4.46
CA GLU A 13 24.10 2.27 3.07
C GLU A 13 23.03 3.14 2.38
N LEU A 14 23.44 4.28 1.82
CA LEU A 14 22.62 4.97 0.81
C LEU A 14 22.21 3.92 -0.21
N ARG A 15 20.92 3.64 -0.34
CA ARG A 15 20.42 2.71 -1.36
C ARG A 15 20.90 3.21 -2.71
N ASP A 16 21.56 2.33 -3.48
CA ASP A 16 21.97 2.62 -4.85
C ASP A 16 20.76 3.20 -5.60
N CYS A 17 20.98 4.27 -6.37
CA CYS A 17 19.95 4.87 -7.21
C CYS A 17 18.81 5.59 -6.47
N ALA A 18 18.98 5.89 -5.18
CA ALA A 18 17.97 6.61 -4.39
C ALA A 18 18.31 8.10 -4.12
N VAL A 19 19.58 8.49 -4.32
CA VAL A 19 20.05 9.87 -4.08
C VAL A 19 20.56 10.46 -5.37
N ALA A 20 20.01 11.60 -5.78
CA ALA A 20 20.49 12.36 -6.93
C ALA A 20 21.76 13.13 -6.54
N CYS A 21 22.70 13.27 -7.49
CA CYS A 21 23.99 13.92 -7.26
C CYS A 21 24.36 14.84 -8.42
N ALA A 22 25.07 15.92 -8.11
CA ALA A 22 25.73 16.76 -9.09
C ALA A 22 27.23 16.43 -9.19
N SER A 23 27.81 15.95 -8.08
CA SER A 23 29.22 15.61 -7.94
C SER A 23 29.41 14.42 -7.00
N VAL A 24 30.62 13.85 -6.96
CA VAL A 24 30.92 12.70 -6.09
C VAL A 24 30.86 13.04 -4.60
N ASP A 25 31.10 14.32 -4.24
CA ASP A 25 31.02 14.81 -2.87
C ASP A 25 29.59 14.80 -2.30
N ASP A 26 28.57 14.74 -3.17
CA ASP A 26 27.16 14.60 -2.78
C ASP A 26 26.80 13.15 -2.38
N CYS A 27 27.68 12.18 -2.67
CA CYS A 27 27.44 10.77 -2.44
C CYS A 27 28.07 10.26 -1.13
N GLY A 28 27.45 9.21 -0.58
CA GLY A 28 27.96 8.54 0.61
C GLY A 28 29.30 7.82 0.39
N PRO A 29 29.97 7.40 1.47
CA PRO A 29 31.24 6.69 1.36
C PRO A 29 31.10 5.41 0.52
N ASN A 30 32.01 5.21 -0.44
CA ASN A 30 32.04 4.13 -1.44
C ASN A 30 31.01 4.21 -2.57
N GLN A 31 30.38 5.37 -2.79
CA GLN A 31 29.51 5.62 -3.93
C GLN A 31 30.10 6.67 -4.86
N VAL A 32 29.76 6.57 -6.14
CA VAL A 32 30.15 7.54 -7.16
C VAL A 32 28.91 8.08 -7.83
N CYS A 33 28.98 9.35 -8.23
CA CYS A 33 27.92 9.96 -9.00
C CYS A 33 27.97 9.44 -10.44
N GLY A 34 26.93 8.70 -10.83
CA GLY A 34 26.82 8.18 -12.19
C GLY A 34 26.48 9.27 -13.22
N SER A 35 26.69 8.97 -14.51
CA SER A 35 26.33 9.90 -15.60
C SER A 35 24.83 10.20 -15.68
N ASP A 36 24.02 9.35 -15.04
CA ASP A 36 22.59 9.47 -14.83
C ASP A 36 22.22 10.39 -13.65
N ARG A 37 23.21 11.02 -12.99
CA ARG A 37 23.06 11.93 -11.83
C ARG A 37 22.48 11.25 -10.59
N TRP A 38 22.81 9.98 -10.39
CA TRP A 38 22.45 9.21 -9.20
C TRP A 38 23.68 8.64 -8.50
N CYS A 39 23.67 8.68 -7.17
CA CYS A 39 24.65 8.02 -6.33
C CYS A 39 24.41 6.51 -6.36
N ALA A 40 25.43 5.78 -6.76
CA ALA A 40 25.43 4.33 -6.69
C ALA A 40 26.85 3.80 -6.51
N SER A 41 26.94 2.53 -6.17
CA SER A 41 28.18 1.77 -6.18
C SER A 41 28.86 1.88 -7.56
N PRO A 42 30.20 1.81 -7.64
CA PRO A 42 30.92 1.93 -8.92
C PRO A 42 30.44 0.96 -10.01
N SER A 43 29.89 -0.18 -9.60
CA SER A 43 29.33 -1.22 -10.45
C SER A 43 27.97 -0.85 -11.09
N LEU A 44 27.24 0.11 -10.51
CA LEU A 44 25.84 0.46 -10.83
C LEU A 44 25.67 1.92 -11.24
N ALA A 45 26.65 2.79 -10.97
CA ALA A 45 26.64 4.18 -11.41
C ALA A 45 26.51 4.29 -12.93
N GLY A 46 25.60 5.14 -13.41
CA GLY A 46 25.27 5.27 -14.85
C GLY A 46 24.10 4.41 -15.31
N ARG A 47 23.52 3.57 -14.43
CA ARG A 47 22.51 2.56 -14.78
C ARG A 47 21.24 2.61 -13.94
N CYS A 48 21.07 3.64 -13.12
CA CYS A 48 19.90 3.79 -12.25
C CYS A 48 18.62 4.08 -13.03
N LEU A 49 18.70 4.87 -14.10
CA LEU A 49 17.56 5.15 -14.97
C LEU A 49 17.02 3.89 -15.68
N THR A 50 17.87 2.89 -15.92
CA THR A 50 17.48 1.59 -16.50
C THR A 50 16.85 0.62 -15.49
N MET A 51 16.99 0.87 -14.18
CA MET A 51 16.34 0.08 -13.13
C MET A 51 15.05 0.72 -12.59
N ALA A 52 14.82 2.00 -12.90
CA ALA A 52 13.61 2.75 -12.54
C ALA A 52 12.41 2.48 -13.47
N THR A 53 12.54 1.63 -14.49
CA THR A 53 11.45 1.34 -15.43
C THR A 53 11.29 -0.16 -15.69
N PRO A 54 10.30 -0.84 -15.07
CA PRO A 54 9.58 -1.89 -15.77
C PRO A 54 8.59 -1.22 -16.74
N ASP A 55 9.02 -1.18 -17.99
CA ASP A 55 8.23 -1.03 -19.22
C ASP A 55 7.79 0.38 -19.68
N ALA A 56 8.09 0.60 -20.95
CA ALA A 56 8.07 1.85 -21.69
C ALA A 56 6.81 2.05 -22.56
N ALA A 57 6.71 3.27 -23.10
CA ALA A 57 6.17 3.65 -24.41
C ALA A 57 4.71 4.12 -24.51
N VAL A 58 4.52 5.45 -24.45
CA VAL A 58 3.81 6.34 -25.42
C VAL A 58 4.36 7.75 -25.15
N GLY A 59 4.83 8.59 -26.06
CA GLY A 59 4.99 8.56 -27.51
C GLY A 59 5.61 9.91 -27.90
N THR A 60 6.67 9.85 -28.71
CA THR A 60 7.14 10.80 -29.74
C THR A 60 6.87 12.32 -29.62
N ASP A 61 8.00 13.04 -29.68
CA ASP A 61 8.28 14.23 -30.49
C ASP A 61 7.52 15.54 -30.23
N GLY A 62 8.23 16.48 -29.58
CA GLY A 62 7.91 17.90 -29.65
C GLY A 62 8.63 18.76 -28.62
N ALA A 63 9.89 19.12 -28.86
CA ALA A 63 10.42 20.41 -28.37
C ALA A 63 10.08 21.51 -29.41
N PRO A 64 10.16 22.83 -29.12
CA PRO A 64 10.39 23.54 -27.85
C PRO A 64 9.34 24.68 -27.60
N GLY A 65 9.21 25.17 -26.36
CA GLY A 65 8.35 26.35 -26.10
C GLY A 65 8.46 26.93 -24.69
N VAL A 66 9.22 28.03 -24.59
CA VAL A 66 9.29 29.05 -23.51
C VAL A 66 7.89 29.51 -23.04
N ILE A 67 7.62 29.82 -21.76
CA ILE A 67 7.94 31.05 -21.00
C ILE A 67 7.58 30.82 -19.51
N GLU A 68 8.49 31.09 -18.57
CA GLU A 68 8.53 32.26 -17.66
C GLU A 68 7.34 32.44 -16.69
N ASP A 69 7.66 32.14 -15.42
CA ASP A 69 7.25 32.72 -14.14
C ASP A 69 5.78 32.97 -13.72
N ALA A 70 5.56 32.57 -12.46
CA ALA A 70 4.54 32.99 -11.49
C ALA A 70 3.13 32.37 -11.56
N ALA A 71 2.96 31.28 -10.82
CA ALA A 71 1.92 31.25 -9.79
C ALA A 71 2.41 30.48 -8.56
N VAL A 72 2.59 31.23 -7.48
CA VAL A 72 2.77 30.78 -6.10
C VAL A 72 1.71 29.78 -5.65
N ASP A 73 2.12 29.00 -4.64
CA ASP A 73 1.28 28.43 -3.58
C ASP A 73 0.80 26.98 -3.73
N ALA A 74 1.63 26.05 -3.24
CA ALA A 74 1.29 25.27 -2.05
C ALA A 74 2.47 24.37 -1.67
N THR A 75 2.99 24.59 -0.47
CA THR A 75 3.70 23.57 0.29
C THR A 75 2.84 22.29 0.33
N VAL A 76 3.33 21.19 -0.22
CA VAL A 76 2.96 19.88 0.31
C VAL A 76 4.28 19.23 0.67
N ASP A 77 4.73 19.58 1.88
CA ASP A 77 5.36 18.65 2.79
C ASP A 77 4.69 17.28 2.54
N ALA A 78 5.37 16.40 1.79
CA ALA A 78 4.90 15.06 1.58
C ALA A 78 5.02 14.38 2.95
N ALA A 79 3.96 14.53 3.74
CA ALA A 79 3.76 13.81 4.98
C ALA A 79 4.16 12.35 4.72
N PRO A 80 4.89 11.70 5.65
CA PRO A 80 5.39 10.35 5.46
C PRO A 80 4.25 9.50 4.93
N ASP A 81 4.44 8.85 3.76
CA ASP A 81 3.43 8.07 3.05
C ASP A 81 2.51 7.39 4.06
N ALA A 82 1.34 8.01 4.29
CA ALA A 82 0.40 7.46 5.25
C ALA A 82 0.11 6.04 4.76
N PRO A 83 0.18 5.00 5.62
CA PRO A 83 0.02 3.63 5.16
C PRO A 83 -1.30 3.54 4.39
N THR A 84 -1.22 3.39 3.07
CA THR A 84 -2.39 3.31 2.18
C THR A 84 -3.07 1.95 2.29
N THR A 85 -2.51 1.05 3.10
CA THR A 85 -3.00 -0.27 3.42
C THR A 85 -3.55 -0.32 4.85
N LEU A 86 -4.72 -0.93 5.03
CA LEU A 86 -5.29 -1.27 6.33
C LEU A 86 -5.27 -2.78 6.58
N SER A 87 -5.40 -3.14 7.86
CA SER A 87 -5.63 -4.51 8.28
C SER A 87 -7.14 -4.81 8.32
N LEU A 88 -7.62 -5.64 7.41
CA LEU A 88 -8.98 -6.16 7.42
C LEU A 88 -9.01 -7.49 8.16
N VAL A 89 -9.72 -7.51 9.27
CA VAL A 89 -9.84 -8.68 10.14
C VAL A 89 -11.21 -9.32 9.92
N VAL A 90 -11.24 -10.56 9.44
CA VAL A 90 -12.47 -11.32 9.13
C VAL A 90 -12.65 -12.41 10.18
N GLN A 91 -13.70 -12.28 10.99
CA GLN A 91 -14.06 -13.25 12.02
C GLN A 91 -15.23 -14.11 11.54
N ILE A 92 -15.05 -15.43 11.55
CA ILE A 92 -16.06 -16.40 11.14
C ILE A 92 -16.57 -17.16 12.36
N ALA A 93 -17.86 -17.00 12.66
CA ALA A 93 -18.58 -17.75 13.68
C ALA A 93 -19.44 -18.84 13.02
N GLY A 94 -19.07 -20.11 13.20
CA GLY A 94 -19.70 -21.27 12.54
C GLY A 94 -18.84 -21.82 11.40
N ASN A 95 -19.41 -22.74 10.61
CA ASN A 95 -18.72 -23.29 9.44
C ASN A 95 -19.13 -22.51 8.19
N GLY A 96 -18.17 -21.85 7.58
CA GLY A 96 -18.40 -21.05 6.39
C GLY A 96 -17.10 -20.49 5.86
N SER A 97 -17.20 -19.81 4.73
CA SER A 97 -16.11 -19.10 4.10
C SER A 97 -16.55 -17.71 3.69
N VAL A 98 -15.60 -16.77 3.72
CA VAL A 98 -15.77 -15.43 3.16
C VAL A 98 -14.74 -15.28 2.04
N THR A 99 -15.22 -15.03 0.83
CA THR A 99 -14.37 -14.77 -0.32
C THR A 99 -14.32 -13.28 -0.61
N ILE A 100 -13.11 -12.76 -0.82
CA ILE A 100 -12.83 -11.37 -1.15
C ILE A 100 -12.06 -11.34 -2.47
N PRO A 101 -12.69 -10.98 -3.59
CA PRO A 101 -12.04 -10.95 -4.89
C PRO A 101 -10.79 -10.07 -4.87
N GLY A 102 -9.68 -10.58 -5.42
CA GLY A 102 -8.40 -9.86 -5.48
C GLY A 102 -7.62 -9.78 -4.17
N VAL A 103 -8.16 -10.29 -3.06
CA VAL A 103 -7.49 -10.29 -1.74
C VAL A 103 -7.22 -11.71 -1.26
N GLY A 104 -8.25 -12.56 -1.25
CA GLY A 104 -8.13 -13.92 -0.75
C GLY A 104 -9.46 -14.51 -0.29
N ASN A 105 -9.40 -15.71 0.28
CA ASN A 105 -10.53 -16.34 0.93
C ASN A 105 -10.19 -16.63 2.39
N CYS A 106 -11.16 -16.43 3.27
CA CYS A 106 -11.11 -16.85 4.66
C CYS A 106 -12.08 -18.01 4.81
N GLY A 107 -11.56 -19.24 4.83
CA GLY A 107 -12.35 -20.45 4.99
C GLY A 107 -12.27 -21.01 6.41
N TYR A 108 -13.13 -21.98 6.69
CA TYR A 108 -13.06 -22.74 7.93
C TYR A 108 -11.78 -23.60 7.96
N ALA A 109 -10.90 -23.35 8.93
CA ALA A 109 -9.79 -24.25 9.28
C ALA A 109 -9.80 -24.67 10.76
N ALA A 110 -10.63 -24.04 11.61
CA ALA A 110 -10.87 -24.38 13.02
C ALA A 110 -12.12 -23.65 13.56
N PRO A 111 -12.72 -24.07 14.69
CA PRO A 111 -13.79 -23.31 15.34
C PRO A 111 -13.28 -21.94 15.81
N ASN A 112 -14.04 -20.87 15.50
CA ASN A 112 -13.72 -19.45 15.73
C ASN A 112 -12.50 -18.96 14.95
N HIS A 113 -12.56 -19.07 13.62
CA HIS A 113 -11.46 -18.65 12.77
C HIS A 113 -11.46 -17.16 12.48
N GLN A 114 -10.28 -16.56 12.52
CA GLN A 114 -10.05 -15.17 12.17
C GLN A 114 -8.96 -15.12 11.11
N CYS A 115 -9.24 -14.46 9.99
CA CYS A 115 -8.24 -14.16 8.96
C CYS A 115 -7.93 -12.68 8.97
N THR A 116 -6.66 -12.34 8.77
CA THR A 116 -6.22 -10.96 8.61
C THR A 116 -5.73 -10.77 7.19
N PHE A 117 -6.27 -9.78 6.50
CA PHE A 117 -5.90 -9.40 5.15
C PHE A 117 -5.37 -7.97 5.15
N THR A 118 -4.47 -7.69 4.23
CA THR A 118 -3.98 -6.34 3.98
C THR A 118 -4.65 -5.81 2.72
N VAL A 119 -5.42 -4.73 2.86
CA VAL A 119 -6.24 -4.16 1.77
C VAL A 119 -6.07 -2.64 1.70
N MET A 120 -6.37 -2.01 0.57
CA MET A 120 -6.21 -0.56 0.44
C MET A 120 -7.31 0.23 1.16
N ILE A 121 -6.93 1.33 1.82
CA ILE A 121 -7.87 2.25 2.48
C ILE A 121 -8.72 2.93 1.40
N GLY A 122 -10.03 3.03 1.65
CA GLY A 122 -10.97 3.64 0.71
C GLY A 122 -11.29 2.80 -0.52
N ALA A 123 -10.69 1.62 -0.69
CA ALA A 123 -11.05 0.70 -1.76
C ALA A 123 -12.39 0.01 -1.45
N GLN A 124 -13.29 -0.06 -2.43
CA GLN A 124 -14.54 -0.80 -2.27
C GLN A 124 -14.23 -2.31 -2.31
N LEU A 125 -14.51 -3.00 -1.21
CA LEU A 125 -14.36 -4.43 -1.08
C LEU A 125 -15.72 -5.10 -1.15
N MET A 126 -15.81 -6.17 -1.93
CA MET A 126 -16.98 -7.01 -2.05
C MET A 126 -16.71 -8.34 -1.36
N LEU A 127 -17.37 -8.58 -0.25
CA LEU A 127 -17.21 -9.79 0.54
C LEU A 127 -18.38 -10.71 0.30
N THR A 128 -18.10 -11.98 -0.01
CA THR A 128 -19.13 -12.98 -0.26
C THR A 128 -19.03 -14.07 0.79
N ALA A 129 -20.02 -14.14 1.69
CA ALA A 129 -20.14 -15.20 2.66
C ALA A 129 -20.83 -16.42 2.02
N SER A 130 -20.21 -17.58 2.13
CA SER A 130 -20.73 -18.85 1.64
C SER A 130 -20.62 -19.89 2.75
N GLY A 131 -21.75 -20.49 3.11
CA GLY A 131 -21.79 -21.56 4.10
C GLY A 131 -21.15 -22.85 3.55
N ILE A 132 -20.55 -23.65 4.43
CA ILE A 132 -19.93 -24.93 4.09
C ILE A 132 -20.75 -26.05 4.74
N ASP A 133 -20.89 -27.17 4.02
CA ASP A 133 -21.68 -28.35 4.44
C ASP A 133 -23.15 -28.00 4.71
N GLU A 134 -23.60 -28.22 5.94
CA GLU A 134 -24.95 -28.00 6.45
C GLU A 134 -25.12 -26.60 7.06
N PHE A 135 -24.22 -25.66 6.76
CA PHE A 135 -24.31 -24.29 7.28
C PHE A 135 -24.72 -23.32 6.18
N GLU A 136 -25.51 -22.32 6.56
CA GLU A 136 -25.93 -21.20 5.72
C GLU A 136 -25.55 -19.87 6.38
N PHE A 137 -25.46 -18.82 5.56
CA PHE A 137 -25.24 -17.47 6.06
C PHE A 137 -26.41 -17.05 6.96
N ASP A 138 -26.11 -16.69 8.21
CA ASP A 138 -27.11 -16.18 9.16
C ASP A 138 -27.18 -14.65 9.03
N LYS A 139 -26.05 -13.99 9.33
CA LYS A 139 -25.94 -12.53 9.28
C LYS A 139 -24.50 -12.06 9.41
N TRP A 140 -24.26 -10.85 8.93
CA TRP A 140 -23.11 -10.07 9.36
C TRP A 140 -23.34 -9.49 10.76
N GLN A 141 -22.35 -9.61 11.62
CA GLN A 141 -22.34 -9.03 12.96
C GLN A 141 -21.67 -7.65 12.99
N SER A 142 -20.91 -7.31 11.95
CA SER A 142 -20.28 -5.98 11.82
C SER A 142 -21.27 -4.94 11.30
N ALA A 143 -21.27 -3.75 11.91
CA ALA A 143 -22.14 -2.63 11.52
C ALA A 143 -22.03 -2.25 10.04
N ALA A 144 -20.83 -2.36 9.46
CA ALA A 144 -20.60 -1.99 8.07
C ALA A 144 -21.28 -2.92 7.04
N CYS A 145 -21.57 -4.16 7.45
CA CYS A 145 -22.27 -5.17 6.64
C CYS A 145 -23.63 -5.53 7.23
N ALA A 146 -24.05 -4.88 8.32
CA ALA A 146 -25.28 -5.21 9.01
C ALA A 146 -26.49 -4.95 8.11
N GLY A 147 -27.39 -5.93 8.02
CA GLY A 147 -28.56 -5.85 7.14
C GLY A 147 -28.25 -6.06 5.65
N GLN A 148 -26.97 -6.23 5.28
CA GLN A 148 -26.62 -6.71 3.95
C GLN A 148 -26.83 -8.24 3.88
N GLY A 149 -27.09 -8.77 2.68
CA GLY A 149 -27.26 -10.21 2.45
C GLY A 149 -25.93 -10.96 2.56
N ALA A 150 -25.85 -12.16 1.97
CA ALA A 150 -24.62 -12.94 1.92
C ALA A 150 -23.44 -12.17 1.28
N THR A 151 -23.75 -11.21 0.42
CA THR A 151 -22.79 -10.29 -0.18
C THR A 151 -22.77 -8.97 0.57
N CYS A 152 -21.62 -8.59 1.11
CA CYS A 152 -21.40 -7.29 1.72
C CYS A 152 -20.47 -6.41 0.87
N THR A 153 -20.90 -5.19 0.57
CA THR A 153 -20.01 -4.13 0.07
C THR A 153 -19.55 -3.26 1.22
N LEU A 154 -18.24 -3.19 1.41
CA LEU A 154 -17.57 -2.47 2.50
C LEU A 154 -16.52 -1.54 1.90
N THR A 155 -16.48 -0.29 2.38
CA THR A 155 -15.34 0.61 2.14
C THR A 155 -14.63 0.86 3.48
N PRO A 156 -13.50 0.20 3.75
CA PRO A 156 -12.76 0.38 4.99
C PRO A 156 -12.06 1.75 5.02
N LEU A 157 -12.36 2.52 6.08
CA LEU A 157 -11.89 3.89 6.30
C LEU A 157 -10.92 4.03 7.51
N PRO A 158 -11.04 3.27 8.62
CA PRO A 158 -10.05 3.29 9.71
C PRO A 158 -8.89 2.29 9.47
N PRO A 159 -7.72 2.46 10.13
CA PRO A 159 -6.51 1.68 9.85
C PRO A 159 -6.65 0.18 10.14
N THR A 160 -7.67 -0.20 10.92
CA THR A 160 -8.10 -1.58 11.11
C THR A 160 -9.61 -1.66 10.97
N THR A 161 -10.10 -2.51 10.08
CA THR A 161 -11.54 -2.79 9.96
C THR A 161 -11.79 -4.23 10.34
N THR A 162 -12.65 -4.46 11.32
CA THR A 162 -13.05 -5.81 11.73
C THR A 162 -14.44 -6.10 11.23
N ILE A 163 -14.59 -7.20 10.51
CA ILE A 163 -15.86 -7.75 10.12
C ILE A 163 -16.07 -9.08 10.81
N ALA A 164 -17.32 -9.35 11.18
CA ALA A 164 -17.71 -10.60 11.77
C ALA A 164 -18.92 -11.14 11.02
N VAL A 165 -18.87 -12.41 10.67
CA VAL A 165 -19.96 -13.13 10.01
C VAL A 165 -20.35 -14.32 10.84
N LYS A 166 -21.66 -14.55 10.92
CA LYS A 166 -22.22 -15.72 11.57
C LYS A 166 -22.86 -16.62 10.53
N PHE A 167 -22.58 -17.91 10.67
CA PHE A 167 -23.22 -19.00 9.96
C PHE A 167 -24.08 -19.80 10.94
N ARG A 168 -25.23 -20.24 10.49
CA ARG A 168 -26.15 -21.13 11.24
C ARG A 168 -26.25 -22.45 10.50
N ARG A 169 -26.63 -23.52 11.20
CA ARG A 169 -26.97 -24.78 10.52
C ARG A 169 -28.27 -24.58 9.73
N ALA A 170 -28.24 -24.93 8.45
CA ALA A 170 -29.42 -25.12 7.62
C ALA A 170 -30.20 -26.30 8.21
N ASN A 171 -31.46 -26.07 8.56
CA ASN A 171 -32.33 -27.04 9.25
C ASN A 171 -33.40 -27.58 8.32
#